data_AF-R7W108-F1
#
_entry.id   AF-R7W108-F1
#
_cell.length_a   1.000
_cell.length_b   1.000
_cell.length_c   1.000
_cell.angle_alpha   90.00
_cell.angle_beta   90.00
_cell.angle_gamma   90.00
#
_symmetry.space_group_name_H-M   'P 1'
#
loop_
_entity.id
_entity.type
_entity.pdbx_description
1 polymer ?
#
loop_
_entity_poly.entity_id
_entity_poly.type
_entity_poly.pdbx_seq_one_letter_code
_entity_poly.pdbx_strand_id
1 'polypeptide(L)'
;MEAEICDALHADLGKPKTEAHVHELSLIKSSCLFALKNLKKWMKPQKVPAKLMNFPSTARITPEPLGLVLVISAWNYPLCKFI
;
A
#
# COMPACT_ATOMS: atom_id res chain seq x y z
N MET A 1 8.88 11.57 16.35
CA MET A 1 7.95 10.76 15.52
C MET A 1 8.19 9.25 15.62
N GLU A 2 9.26 8.64 15.06
CA GLU A 2 9.45 7.17 15.14
C GLU A 2 9.58 6.65 16.59
N ALA A 3 10.26 7.42 17.46
CA ALA A 3 10.37 7.08 18.89
C ALA A 3 9.01 7.09 19.61
N GLU A 4 8.16 8.09 19.36
CA GLU A 4 6.81 8.19 19.93
C GLU A 4 5.92 7.01 19.51
N ILE A 5 6.05 6.57 18.25
CA ILE A 5 5.33 5.40 17.73
C ILE A 5 5.78 4.12 18.44
N CYS A 6 7.10 3.94 18.61
CA CYS A 6 7.62 2.80 19.36
C CYS A 6 7.20 2.82 20.83
N ASP A 7 7.14 3.99 21.46
CA ASP A 7 6.67 4.14 22.83
C ASP A 7 5.17 3.81 22.97
N ALA A 8 4.34 4.22 22.00
CA ALA A 8 2.92 3.84 21.94
C ALA A 8 2.74 2.32 21.75
N LEU A 9 3.47 1.71 20.81
CA LEU A 9 3.46 0.26 20.60
C LEU A 9 3.92 -0.51 21.84
N HIS A 10 4.88 0.05 22.59
CA HIS A 10 5.31 -0.53 23.85
C HIS A 10 4.22 -0.42 24.92
N ALA A 11 3.51 0.70 25.01
CA ALA A 11 2.40 0.89 25.93
C ALA A 11 1.22 -0.04 25.63
N ASP A 12 0.89 -0.24 24.35
CA ASP A 12 -0.28 -1.06 23.95
C ASP A 12 0.01 -2.57 23.96
N LEU A 13 1.21 -2.98 23.54
CA LEU A 13 1.53 -4.38 23.26
C LEU A 13 2.73 -4.92 24.05
N GLY A 14 3.42 -4.08 24.83
CA GLY A 14 4.65 -4.45 25.53
C GLY A 14 5.84 -4.75 24.60
N LYS A 15 5.73 -4.46 23.29
CA LYS A 15 6.77 -4.80 22.31
C LYS A 15 8.07 -4.04 22.60
N PRO A 16 9.24 -4.69 22.57
CA PRO A 16 10.53 -4.00 22.60
C PRO A 16 10.67 -3.04 21.41
N LYS A 17 11.37 -1.91 21.61
CA LYS A 17 11.56 -0.88 20.57
C LYS A 17 12.20 -1.42 19.30
N THR A 18 13.13 -2.37 19.42
CA THR A 18 13.80 -3.02 18.28
C THR A 18 12.81 -3.83 17.45
N GLU A 19 11.93 -4.59 18.11
CA GLU A 19 10.90 -5.39 17.44
C GLU A 19 9.86 -4.50 16.76
N ALA A 20 9.37 -3.47 17.45
CA ALA A 20 8.45 -2.47 16.89
C ALA A 20 9.03 -1.79 15.64
N HIS A 21 10.31 -1.43 15.68
CA HIS A 21 10.98 -0.80 14.55
C HIS A 21 11.14 -1.77 13.36
N VAL A 22 11.64 -2.99 13.61
CA VAL A 22 11.93 -3.94 12.52
C VAL A 22 10.65 -4.47 11.88
N HIS A 23 9.65 -4.85 12.70
CA HIS A 23 8.46 -5.53 12.21
C HIS A 23 7.32 -4.60 11.78
N GLU A 24 7.30 -3.34 12.21
CA GLU A 24 6.21 -2.43 11.81
C GLU A 24 6.74 -1.24 11.01
N LEU A 25 7.67 -0.45 11.57
CA LEU A 25 8.13 0.77 10.91
C LEU A 25 8.90 0.51 9.61
N SER A 26 9.85 -0.43 9.63
CA SER A 26 10.67 -0.73 8.45
C SER A 26 9.84 -1.29 7.30
N LEU A 27 8.85 -2.15 7.58
CA LEU A 27 7.96 -2.72 6.57
C LEU A 27 7.08 -1.64 5.93
N ILE A 28 6.45 -0.80 6.75
CA ILE A 28 5.62 0.32 6.28
C ILE A 28 6.43 1.26 5.38
N LYS A 29 7.62 1.66 5.83
CA LYS A 29 8.49 2.56 5.08
C LYS A 29 8.88 1.97 3.73
N SER A 30 9.22 0.68 3.72
CA SER A 30 9.54 -0.05 2.49
C SER A 30 8.35 -0.09 1.52
N SER A 31 7.15 -0.43 2.01
CA SER A 31 5.91 -0.46 1.20
C SER A 31 5.57 0.91 0.61
N CYS A 32 5.66 1.98 1.41
CA CYS A 32 5.45 3.35 0.95
C CYS A 32 6.44 3.73 -0.16
N LEU A 33 7.74 3.45 0.02
CA LEU A 33 8.75 3.74 -0.98
C LEU A 33 8.55 2.93 -2.26
N PHE A 34 8.17 1.66 -2.13
CA PHE A 34 7.83 0.80 -3.26
C PHE A 34 6.63 1.34 -4.04
N ALA A 35 5.56 1.74 -3.34
CA ALA A 35 4.38 2.34 -3.96
C ALA A 35 4.73 3.65 -4.66
N LEU A 36 5.44 4.58 -4.00
CA LEU A 36 5.87 5.84 -4.60
C LEU A 36 6.70 5.63 -5.88
N LYS A 37 7.61 4.65 -5.87
CA LYS A 37 8.45 4.32 -7.03
C LYS A 37 7.64 3.80 -8.21
N ASN A 38 6.59 3.02 -7.96
CA ASN A 38 5.86 2.30 -9.00
C ASN A 38 4.49 2.93 -9.37
N LEU A 39 3.96 3.85 -8.57
CA LEU A 39 2.62 4.42 -8.74
C LEU A 39 2.40 5.00 -10.14
N LYS A 40 3.37 5.76 -10.65
CA LYS A 40 3.32 6.33 -12.01
C LYS A 40 3.26 5.26 -13.10
N LYS A 41 3.83 4.08 -12.87
CA LYS A 41 3.75 2.95 -13.81
C LYS A 41 2.39 2.26 -13.69
N TRP A 42 1.88 2.08 -12.48
CA TRP A 42 0.60 1.43 -12.23
C TRP A 42 -0.58 2.21 -12.82
N MET A 43 -0.56 3.54 -12.75
CA MET A 43 -1.64 4.40 -13.29
C MET A 43 -1.62 4.56 -14.82
N LYS A 44 -0.64 4.00 -15.55
CA LYS A 44 -0.58 4.16 -17.01
C LYS A 44 -1.62 3.28 -17.71
N PRO A 45 -2.38 3.81 -18.68
CA PRO A 45 -3.26 3.01 -19.53
C PRO A 45 -2.48 1.91 -20.25
N GLN A 46 -2.98 0.67 -20.19
CA GLN A 46 -2.38 -0.48 -20.85
C GLN A 46 -3.17 -0.82 -22.11
N LYS A 47 -2.49 -0.84 -23.27
CA LYS A 47 -3.10 -1.29 -24.52
C LYS A 47 -3.31 -2.79 -24.45
N VAL A 48 -4.50 -3.25 -24.80
CA VAL A 48 -4.82 -4.68 -24.88
C VAL A 48 -5.23 -5.03 -26.31
N PRO A 49 -4.91 -6.24 -26.80
CA PRO A 49 -5.28 -6.65 -28.14
C PRO A 49 -6.81 -6.67 -28.29
N ALA A 50 -7.30 -5.95 -29.31
CA ALA A 50 -8.70 -6.02 -29.70
C ALA A 50 -8.95 -7.35 -30.44
N LYS A 51 -10.10 -8.00 -30.18
CA LYS A 51 -10.53 -9.17 -30.97
C LYS A 51 -10.69 -8.75 -32.44
N LEU A 52 -10.40 -9.65 -33.37
CA LEU A 52 -10.52 -9.40 -34.83
C LEU A 52 -11.88 -8.80 -35.22
N MET A 53 -12.95 -9.22 -34.54
CA MET A 53 -14.31 -8.76 -34.76
C MET A 53 -14.51 -7.25 -34.53
N ASN A 54 -13.64 -6.62 -33.75
CA ASN A 54 -13.71 -5.20 -33.43
C ASN A 54 -12.73 -4.35 -34.25
N PHE A 55 -12.03 -4.93 -35.24
CA PHE A 55 -11.11 -4.19 -36.11
C PHE A 55 -11.87 -3.14 -36.94
N PRO A 56 -11.45 -1.87 -37.00
CA PRO A 56 -10.13 -1.31 -36.63
C PRO A 56 -10.05 -0.66 -35.22
N SER A 57 -10.98 -0.94 -34.32
CA SER A 57 -11.04 -0.33 -32.98
C SER A 57 -9.85 -0.73 -32.11
N THR A 58 -9.45 0.16 -31.18
CA THR A 58 -8.38 -0.11 -30.20
C THR A 58 -8.96 -0.26 -28.80
N ALA A 59 -8.39 -1.16 -27.99
CA ALA A 59 -8.81 -1.38 -26.61
C ALA A 59 -7.70 -1.00 -25.62
N ARG A 60 -8.09 -0.41 -24.48
CA ARG A 60 -7.18 0.00 -23.39
C ARG A 60 -7.82 -0.26 -22.03
N ILE A 61 -6.99 -0.61 -21.05
CA ILE A 61 -7.37 -0.72 -19.64
C ILE A 61 -6.75 0.48 -18.91
N THR A 62 -7.59 1.30 -18.29
CA THR A 62 -7.16 2.46 -17.50
C THR A 62 -7.60 2.26 -16.04
N PRO A 63 -6.67 2.24 -15.08
CA PRO A 63 -7.02 2.21 -13.66
C PRO A 63 -7.60 3.55 -13.21
N GLU A 64 -8.70 3.51 -12.46
CA GLU A 64 -9.37 4.68 -11.92
C GLU A 64 -9.65 4.49 -10.42
N PRO A 65 -9.67 5.57 -9.61
CA PRO A 65 -9.97 5.48 -8.19
C PRO A 65 -11.43 5.05 -7.96
N LEU A 66 -11.64 4.14 -7.01
CA LEU A 66 -12.98 3.64 -6.64
C LEU A 66 -13.79 4.66 -5.80
N GLY A 67 -13.16 5.71 -5.30
CA GLY A 67 -13.76 6.70 -4.41
C GLY A 67 -13.38 6.46 -2.94
N LEU A 68 -14.37 6.47 -2.05
CA LEU A 68 -14.16 6.34 -0.61
C LEU A 68 -13.86 4.88 -0.23
N VAL A 69 -12.75 4.67 0.49
CA VAL A 69 -12.32 3.36 0.98
C VAL A 69 -12.20 3.41 2.50
N LEU A 70 -12.87 2.47 3.18
CA LEU A 70 -12.75 2.25 4.61
C LEU A 70 -11.67 1.20 4.88
N VAL A 71 -10.68 1.53 5.71
CA VAL A 71 -9.61 0.62 6.13
C VAL A 71 -9.76 0.34 7.63
N ILE A 72 -9.92 -0.93 7.99
CA ILE A 72 -10.01 -1.40 9.38
C ILE A 72 -8.86 -2.37 9.63
N SER A 73 -7.99 -2.04 10.58
CA SER A 73 -6.83 -2.84 10.95
C SER A 73 -7.07 -3.65 12.23
N ALA A 74 -6.20 -4.64 12.47
CA ALA A 74 -6.23 -5.47 13.68
C ALA A 74 -5.16 -5.03 14.68
N TRP A 75 -5.42 -5.27 15.97
CA TRP A 75 -4.61 -4.77 17.10
C TRP A 75 -3.20 -5.38 17.21
N ASN A 76 -2.92 -6.52 16.59
CA ASN A 76 -1.66 -7.24 16.81
C ASN A 76 -0.45 -6.67 16.04
N TYR A 77 -0.71 -5.95 14.95
CA TYR A 77 0.25 -5.17 14.18
C TYR A 77 -0.46 -3.89 13.73
N PRO A 78 -0.73 -3.00 14.69
CA PRO A 78 -1.72 -1.95 14.50
C PRO A 78 -1.30 -0.96 13.42
N LEU A 79 -0.02 -0.85 13.08
CA LEU A 79 0.44 0.07 12.05
C LEU A 79 0.67 -0.60 10.69
N CYS A 80 1.26 -1.79 10.68
CA CYS A 80 1.60 -2.48 9.42
C CYS A 80 0.34 -2.80 8.59
N LYS A 81 -0.83 -2.94 9.22
CA LYS A 81 -2.09 -3.29 8.57
C LYS A 81 -2.91 -2.09 8.08
N PHE A 82 -2.43 -0.86 8.24
CA PHE A 82 -3.09 0.34 7.68
C PHE A 82 -2.70 0.65 6.23
N ILE A 83 -1.63 0.04 5.73
CA ILE A 83 -1.09 0.22 4.38
C ILE A 83 -1.30 -1.06 3.58
#